data_AF-A0A7W1IXJ2-F1
#
_entry.id   AF-A0A7W1IXJ2-F1
#
_cell.length_a   1.000
_cell.length_b   1.000
_cell.length_c   1.000
_cell.angle_alpha   90.00
_cell.angle_beta   90.00
_cell.angle_gamma   90.00
#
_symmetry.space_group_name_H-M   'P 1'
#
loop_
_entity.id
_entity.type
_entity.pdbx_description
1 polymer ?
#
loop_
_entity_poly.entity_id
_entity_poly.type
_entity_poly.pdbx_seq_one_letter_code
_entity_poly.pdbx_strand_id
1 'polypeptide(L)' 'DYDVRWLKRTKKKNSSRHLNEQERAQLQKSRDYMVRVDDMLMCKNIRCRKRFEIPSAQSIVFI' A
#
# COMPACT_ATOMS: atom_id res chain seq x y z
N ASP A 1 6.75 9.33 17.18
CA ASP A 1 6.23 8.47 16.11
C ASP A 1 7.30 7.65 15.41
N TYR A 2 6.92 6.51 14.85
CA TYR A 2 7.75 5.69 13.96
C TYR A 2 7.33 5.91 12.51
N ASP A 3 8.30 6.00 11.60
CA ASP A 3 8.04 6.27 10.19
C ASP A 3 7.83 4.96 9.44
N VAL A 4 6.67 4.84 8.78
CA VAL A 4 6.30 3.66 7.98
C VAL A 4 6.36 4.03 6.51
N ARG A 5 7.02 3.22 5.69
CA ARG A 5 7.08 3.45 4.25
C ARG A 5 5.86 2.86 3.54
N TRP A 6 5.36 3.63 2.58
CA TRP A 6 4.18 3.30 1.79
C TRP A 6 4.51 3.33 0.30
N LEU A 7 4.04 2.31 -0.41
CA LEU A 7 4.09 2.25 -1.86
C LEU A 7 2.74 2.69 -2.42
N LYS A 8 2.71 3.83 -3.10
CA LYS A 8 1.50 4.32 -3.77
C LYS A 8 1.27 3.56 -5.07
N ARG A 9 0.10 2.94 -5.20
CA ARG A 9 -0.40 2.33 -6.44
C ARG A 9 -1.52 3.19 -6.99
N THR A 10 -1.29 3.74 -8.17
CA THR A 10 -2.26 4.58 -8.88
C THR A 10 -2.90 3.79 -10.01
N LYS A 11 -4.21 3.93 -10.14
CA LYS A 11 -4.99 3.46 -11.27
C LYS A 11 -4.43 4.03 -12.57
N LYS A 12 -4.32 3.16 -13.58
CA LYS A 12 -3.94 3.59 -14.93
C LYS A 12 -5.05 4.49 -15.49
N LYS A 13 -4.67 5.70 -15.90
CA LYS A 13 -5.61 6.68 -16.49
C LYS A 13 -6.14 6.20 -17.84
N ASN A 14 -5.29 5.59 -18.65
CA ASN A 14 -5.66 5.10 -19.97
C ASN A 14 -5.90 3.60 -19.93
N SER A 15 -7.02 3.22 -20.52
CA SER A 15 -7.38 1.84 -20.76
C SER A 15 -6.68 1.37 -22.05
N SER A 16 -6.25 0.10 -22.13
CA SER A 16 -5.72 -0.43 -23.41
C SER A 16 -6.81 -0.35 -24.48
N ARG A 17 -6.43 -0.16 -25.75
CA ARG A 17 -7.36 0.08 -26.87
C ARG A 17 -8.36 -1.07 -27.12
N HIS A 18 -8.07 -2.27 -26.63
CA HIS A 18 -8.89 -3.47 -26.84
C HIS A 18 -9.17 -4.14 -25.49
N LEU A 19 -10.00 -3.51 -24.65
CA LEU A 19 -10.46 -4.13 -23.42
C LEU A 19 -11.78 -4.83 -23.65
N ASN A 20 -11.88 -6.05 -23.16
CA ASN A 20 -13.14 -6.76 -23.05
C ASN A 20 -14.03 -6.10 -22.00
N GLU A 21 -15.33 -6.37 -22.04
CA GLU A 21 -16.30 -5.76 -21.12
C GLU A 21 -15.97 -6.03 -19.65
N GLN A 22 -15.49 -7.23 -19.33
CA GLN A 22 -15.04 -7.62 -17.99
C GLN A 22 -13.86 -6.78 -17.51
N GLU A 23 -12.86 -6.56 -18.36
CA GLU A 23 -11.67 -5.80 -18.02
C GLU A 23 -12.01 -4.31 -17.85
N ARG A 24 -12.96 -3.80 -18.65
CA ARG A 24 -13.50 -2.45 -18.50
C ARG A 24 -14.20 -2.28 -17.16
N ALA A 25 -15.03 -3.24 -16.75
CA ALA A 25 -15.69 -3.23 -15.45
C ALA A 25 -14.69 -3.31 -14.28
N GLN A 26 -13.65 -4.14 -14.40
CA GLN A 26 -12.59 -4.25 -13.39
C GLN A 26 -11.78 -2.95 -13.28
N LEU A 27 -11.45 -2.33 -14.41
CA LEU A 27 -10.77 -1.04 -14.43
C LEU A 27 -11.66 0.04 -13.80
N GLN A 28 -12.95 0.08 -14.11
CA GLN A 28 -13.88 1.04 -13.48
C GLN A 28 -13.90 0.89 -11.95
N LYS A 29 -13.99 -0.34 -11.42
CA LYS A 29 -14.02 -0.63 -9.98
C LYS A 29 -12.68 -0.41 -9.26
N SER A 30 -11.56 -0.42 -9.98
CA SER A 30 -10.25 -0.19 -9.37
C SER A 30 -10.12 1.23 -8.80
N ARG A 31 -9.43 1.33 -7.65
CA ARG A 31 -9.17 2.56 -6.91
C ARG A 31 -7.66 2.71 -6.65
N ASP A 32 -7.25 3.92 -6.34
CA ASP A 32 -5.88 4.18 -5.87
C ASP A 32 -5.75 3.68 -4.42
N TYR A 33 -4.59 3.12 -4.10
CA TYR A 33 -4.32 2.62 -2.75
C TYR A 33 -2.83 2.69 -2.44
N MET A 34 -2.50 2.65 -1.17
CA MET A 34 -1.14 2.50 -0.67
C MET A 34 -0.97 1.12 -0.07
N VAL A 35 0.19 0.52 -0.30
CA VAL A 35 0.60 -0.74 0.33
C VAL A 35 1.75 -0.46 1.27
N ARG A 36 1.63 -0.95 2.50
CA ARG A 36 2.70 -0.87 3.49
C ARG A 36 3.90 -1.69 3.04
N VAL A 37 5.09 -1.11 3.07
CA VAL A 37 6.34 -1.78 2.68
C VAL A 37 7.02 -2.43 3.87
N ASP A 38 6.87 -1.85 5.06
CA ASP A 38 7.57 -2.30 6.27
C ASP A 38 6.65 -3.14 7.16
N ASP A 39 7.02 -4.40 7.39
CA ASP A 39 6.31 -5.28 8.34
C ASP A 39 6.78 -5.09 9.78
N MET A 40 8.07 -4.77 9.97
CA MET A 40 8.69 -4.54 11.27
C MET A 40 9.42 -3.19 11.32
N LEU A 41 9.39 -2.56 12.49
CA LEU A 41 10.15 -1.35 12.79
C LEU A 41 11.21 -1.62 13.86
N MET A 42 12.26 -0.80 13.87
CA MET A 42 13.28 -0.83 14.92
C MET A 42 13.00 0.25 15.94
N CYS A 43 13.10 -0.08 17.23
CA CYS A 43 12.98 0.91 18.30
C CYS A 43 13.97 2.07 18.10
N LYS A 44 13.46 3.31 18.09
CA LYS A 44 14.28 4.53 17.92
C LYS A 44 15.23 4.76 19.10
N ASN A 45 14.96 4.16 20.26
CA ASN A 45 15.87 4.22 21.41
C ASN A 45 17.11 3.34 21.16
N ILE A 46 18.27 3.99 21.12
CA ILE A 46 19.58 3.37 20.83
C ILE A 46 19.97 2.27 21.83
N ARG A 47 19.44 2.31 23.06
CA ARG A 47 19.66 1.26 24.08
C ARG A 47 18.79 0.03 23.87
N CYS A 48 17.62 0.19 23.24
CA CYS A 48 16.68 -0.91 23.02
C CYS A 48 16.98 -1.65 21.71
N ARG A 49 17.03 -0.92 20.58
CA ARG A 49 17.23 -1.46 19.20
C ARG A 49 16.40 -2.70 18.84
N LYS A 50 15.39 -3.06 19.64
CA LYS A 50 14.54 -4.22 19.41
C LYS A 50 13.68 -3.97 18.18
N ARG A 51 13.53 -5.01 17.34
CA ARG A 51 12.56 -5.01 16.24
C ARG A 51 11.20 -5.42 16.78
N PHE A 52 10.16 -4.75 16.35
CA PHE A 52 8.78 -5.09 16.68
C PHE A 52 7.93 -5.02 15.41
N GLU A 53 6.92 -5.88 15.35
CA GLU A 53 5.92 -5.85 14.27
C GLU A 53 5.01 -4.64 14.46
N ILE A 54 4.60 -4.00 13.37
CA ILE A 54 3.66 -2.88 13.46
C ILE A 54 2.30 -3.42 13.89
N PRO A 55 1.80 -3.07 15.10
CA PRO A 55 0.57 -3.63 15.59
C PRO A 55 -0.62 -3.09 14.79
N SER A 56 -1.51 -3.99 14.37
CA SER A 56 -2.85 -3.70 13.78
C SER A 56 -2.93 -2.70 12.61
N ALA A 57 -1.81 -2.35 11.98
CA ALA A 57 -1.84 -1.46 10.83
C ALA A 57 -2.44 -2.19 9.62
N GLN A 58 -3.47 -1.62 9.01
CA GLN A 58 -3.98 -2.10 7.73
C GLN A 58 -2.81 -2.11 6.73
N SER A 59 -2.57 -3.25 6.08
CA SER A 59 -1.51 -3.38 5.08
C SER A 59 -1.82 -2.59 3.80
N ILE A 60 -3.08 -2.25 3.60
CA ILE A 60 -3.59 -1.52 2.44
C ILE A 60 -4.50 -0.40 2.91
N VAL A 61 -4.30 0.80 2.37
CA VAL A 61 -5.15 1.97 2.62
C VAL A 61 -5.59 2.55 1.28
N PHE A 62 -6.90 2.72 1.08
CA PHE A 62 -7.42 3.39 -0.11
C PHE A 62 -7.24 4.91 0.00
N ILE A 63 -6.83 5.54 -1.10
CA ILE A 63 -6.74 7.01 -1.23
C ILE A 63 -7.97 7.52 -1.97
#